data_AF-A0A5C5X2T5-F1
#
_entry.id   AF-A0A5C5X2T5-F1
#
_cell.length_a   1.000
_cell.length_b   1.000
_cell.length_c   1.000
_cell.angle_alpha   90.00
_cell.angle_beta   90.00
_cell.angle_gamma   90.00
#
_symmetry.space_group_name_H-M   'P 1'
#
loop_
_entity.id
_entity.type
_entity.pdbx_description
1 polymer ?
#
loop_
_entity_poly.entity_id
_entity_poly.type
_entity_poly.pdbx_seq_one_letter_code
_entity_poly.pdbx_strand_id
1 'polypeptide(L)'
;MAERAGSNGWTIVVELAATSGVDPWPLTMRELIAAATAHCTEQWNHTAETMALLASMHSGNPCTRADFHPHMERPDKGESVNATDEYERIKRRERRRERRK
;
A
#
# COMPACT_ATOMS: atom_id res chain seq x y z
N MET A 1 -5.33 -19.62 21.59
CA MET A 1 -6.22 -18.44 21.51
C MET A 1 -6.62 -18.10 22.93
N ALA A 2 -5.93 -17.14 23.56
CA ALA A 2 -6.14 -16.83 24.97
C ALA A 2 -7.48 -16.08 25.16
N GLU A 3 -8.28 -16.63 26.05
CA GLU A 3 -9.55 -16.11 26.54
C GLU A 3 -9.31 -14.72 27.17
N ARG A 4 -9.86 -13.66 26.54
CA ARG A 4 -9.76 -12.28 27.03
C ARG A 4 -10.64 -12.13 28.28
N ALA A 5 -10.09 -12.49 29.44
CA ALA A 5 -10.66 -12.17 30.74
C ALA A 5 -10.99 -10.67 30.78
N GLY A 6 -12.21 -10.33 31.23
CA GLY A 6 -12.87 -9.02 31.08
C GLY A 6 -11.92 -7.83 31.03
N SER A 7 -11.77 -7.24 29.84
CA SER A 7 -10.83 -6.15 29.58
C SER A 7 -11.25 -4.92 30.37
N ASN A 8 -10.53 -4.63 31.46
CA ASN A 8 -10.56 -3.31 32.07
C ASN A 8 -10.10 -2.27 31.03
N GLY A 9 -10.69 -1.08 30.99
CA GLY A 9 -10.30 -0.03 30.04
C GLY A 9 -8.81 0.33 30.12
N TRP A 10 -8.23 0.18 31.32
CA TRP A 10 -6.79 0.34 31.56
C TRP A 10 -5.92 -0.66 30.80
N THR A 11 -6.38 -1.89 30.56
CA THR A 11 -5.64 -2.88 29.77
C THR A 11 -5.45 -2.38 28.33
N ILE A 12 -6.48 -1.76 27.76
CA ILE A 12 -6.44 -1.21 26.40
C ILE A 12 -5.43 -0.06 26.30
N VAL A 13 -5.40 0.82 27.31
CA VAL A 13 -4.43 1.94 27.37
C VAL A 13 -3.00 1.42 27.35
N VAL A 14 -2.69 0.42 28.18
CA VAL A 14 -1.35 -0.17 28.26
C VAL A 14 -0.99 -0.91 26.97
N GLU A 15 -1.92 -1.65 26.36
CA GLU A 15 -1.70 -2.34 25.08
C GLU A 15 -1.37 -1.37 23.95
N LEU A 16 -2.11 -0.26 23.82
CA LEU A 16 -1.88 0.75 22.79
C LEU A 16 -0.52 1.45 22.98
N ALA A 17 -0.18 1.77 24.23
CA ALA A 17 1.09 2.39 24.56
C ALA A 17 2.28 1.45 24.29
N ALA A 18 2.16 0.17 24.66
CA ALA A 18 3.17 -0.84 24.39
C ALA A 18 3.36 -1.08 22.89
N THR A 19 2.27 -1.11 22.12
CA THR A 19 2.32 -1.28 20.65
C THR A 19 3.02 -0.12 19.97
N SER A 20 2.77 1.11 20.44
CA SER A 20 3.35 2.33 19.85
C SER A 20 4.70 2.74 20.46
N GLY A 21 5.11 2.13 21.57
CA GLY A 21 6.37 2.43 22.26
C GLY A 21 6.41 3.77 22.99
N VAL A 22 5.25 4.30 23.39
CA VAL A 22 5.10 5.62 24.03
C VAL A 22 4.68 5.49 25.50
N ASP A 23 4.92 6.54 26.28
CA ASP A 23 4.37 6.65 27.64
C ASP A 23 2.86 6.96 27.56
N PRO A 24 1.96 6.15 28.18
CA PRO A 24 0.53 6.42 28.17
C PRO A 24 0.10 7.63 29.00
N TRP A 25 0.84 7.99 30.06
CA TRP A 25 0.38 8.99 31.03
C TRP A 25 0.17 10.41 30.49
N PRO A 26 1.01 10.93 29.57
CA PRO A 26 0.77 12.26 28.98
C PRO A 26 -0.24 12.25 27.83
N LEU A 27 -0.67 11.09 27.33
CA LEU A 27 -1.46 10.96 26.11
C LEU A 27 -2.93 10.66 26.39
N THR A 28 -3.79 11.29 25.60
CA THR A 28 -5.22 10.95 25.56
C THR A 28 -5.46 9.65 24.83
N MET A 29 -6.61 9.01 25.08
CA MET A 29 -7.00 7.77 24.39
C MET A 29 -6.99 7.93 22.85
N ARG A 30 -7.41 9.10 22.34
CA ARG A 30 -7.41 9.38 20.91
C ARG A 30 -5.98 9.43 20.35
N GLU A 31 -5.05 10.02 21.09
CA GLU A 31 -3.65 10.10 20.69
C GLU A 31 -2.97 8.73 20.73
N LEU A 32 -3.29 7.90 21.73
CA LEU A 32 -2.80 6.52 21.79
C LEU A 32 -3.29 5.67 20.63
N ILE A 33 -4.57 5.80 20.26
CA ILE A 33 -5.12 5.13 19.08
C ILE A 33 -4.40 5.62 17.82
N ALA A 34 -4.22 6.92 17.65
CA ALA A 34 -3.52 7.49 16.50
C ALA A 34 -2.06 7.03 16.42
N ALA A 35 -1.36 6.95 17.55
CA ALA A 35 0.01 6.47 17.61
C ALA A 35 0.10 4.99 17.23
N ALA A 36 -0.79 4.15 17.77
CA ALA A 36 -0.82 2.73 17.47
C ALA A 36 -1.20 2.46 15.99
N THR A 37 -2.17 3.19 15.43
CA THR A 37 -2.55 3.03 14.02
C THR A 37 -1.45 3.49 13.08
N ALA A 38 -0.78 4.61 13.38
CA ALA A 38 0.37 5.07 12.62
C ALA A 38 1.52 4.06 12.66
N HIS A 39 1.79 3.49 13.84
CA HIS A 39 2.82 2.46 14.00
C HIS A 39 2.52 1.21 13.16
N CYS A 40 1.30 0.68 13.25
CA CYS A 40 0.88 -0.46 12.43
C CYS A 40 0.96 -0.15 10.92
N THR A 41 0.55 1.06 10.51
CA THR A 41 0.62 1.48 9.10
C THR A 41 2.08 1.52 8.62
N GLU A 42 3.00 2.02 9.44
CA GLU A 42 4.42 2.09 9.08
C GLU A 42 5.06 0.70 8.96
N GLN A 43 4.74 -0.22 9.86
CA GLN A 43 5.20 -1.61 9.75
C GLN A 43 4.73 -2.27 8.43
N TRP A 44 3.48 -2.04 8.05
CA TRP A 44 2.95 -2.54 6.78
C TRP A 44 3.56 -1.83 5.57
N ASN A 45 3.81 -0.52 5.63
CA ASN A 45 4.53 0.21 4.58
C ASN A 45 5.90 -0.40 4.32
N HIS A 46 6.68 -0.59 5.39
CA HIS A 46 8.02 -1.16 5.29
C HIS A 46 8.00 -2.58 4.69
N THR A 47 7.08 -3.42 5.16
CA THR A 47 6.92 -4.78 4.65
C THR A 47 6.47 -4.80 3.18
N ALA A 48 5.53 -3.93 2.81
CA ALA A 48 5.04 -3.83 1.44
C ALA A 48 6.10 -3.29 0.48
N GLU A 49 6.93 -2.35 0.90
CA GLU A 49 8.04 -1.81 0.11
C GLU A 49 9.13 -2.85 -0.13
N THR A 50 9.53 -3.59 0.91
CA THR A 50 10.51 -4.68 0.77
C THR A 50 9.99 -5.79 -0.15
N MET A 51 8.72 -6.16 -0.05
CA MET A 51 8.10 -7.11 -0.98
C MET A 51 7.98 -6.58 -2.41
N ALA A 52 7.60 -5.31 -2.59
CA ALA A 52 7.53 -4.69 -3.91
C ALA A 52 8.89 -4.66 -4.60
N LEU A 53 9.96 -4.32 -3.87
CA LEU A 53 11.33 -4.37 -4.35
C LEU A 53 11.70 -5.79 -4.81
N LEU A 54 11.49 -6.78 -3.94
CA LEU A 54 11.85 -8.18 -4.20
C LEU A 54 11.06 -8.73 -5.42
N ALA A 55 9.76 -8.48 -5.46
CA ALA A 55 8.89 -8.90 -6.56
C ALA A 55 9.28 -8.21 -7.88
N SER A 56 9.65 -6.93 -7.85
CA SER A 56 10.12 -6.22 -9.04
C SER A 56 11.42 -6.80 -9.59
N MET A 57 12.37 -7.13 -8.70
CA MET A 57 13.64 -7.75 -9.06
C MET A 57 13.45 -9.14 -9.69
N HIS A 58 12.53 -9.96 -9.15
CA HIS A 58 12.32 -11.33 -9.63
C HIS A 58 11.39 -11.44 -10.84
N SER A 59 10.34 -10.62 -10.92
CA SER A 59 9.34 -10.72 -12.00
C SER A 59 9.73 -9.96 -13.26
N GLY A 60 10.65 -9.00 -13.16
CA GLY A 60 10.99 -8.07 -14.25
C GLY A 60 9.89 -7.04 -14.55
N ASN A 61 8.78 -7.05 -13.81
CA ASN A 61 7.70 -6.07 -13.93
C ASN A 61 7.75 -5.11 -12.73
N PRO A 62 7.45 -3.82 -12.91
CA PRO A 62 7.36 -2.90 -11.79
C PRO A 62 6.19 -3.31 -10.88
N CYS A 63 6.49 -3.62 -9.62
CA CYS A 63 5.51 -3.79 -8.56
C CYS A 63 5.58 -2.60 -7.60
N THR A 64 4.45 -2.24 -7.01
CA THR A 64 4.33 -1.11 -6.09
C THR A 64 3.95 -1.59 -4.69
N ARG A 65 4.17 -0.76 -3.67
CA ARG A 65 3.74 -1.08 -2.29
C ARG A 65 2.23 -1.38 -2.19
N ALA A 66 1.41 -0.72 -3.02
CA ALA A 66 -0.04 -0.93 -3.05
C ALA A 66 -0.45 -2.33 -3.51
N ASP A 67 0.45 -3.08 -4.17
CA ASP A 67 0.20 -4.47 -4.54
C ASP A 67 0.28 -5.42 -3.32
N PHE A 68 0.95 -5.02 -2.24
CA PHE A 68 1.23 -5.87 -1.06
C PHE A 68 0.69 -5.31 0.26
N HIS A 69 0.32 -4.03 0.32
CA HIS A 69 -0.16 -3.38 1.54
C HIS A 69 -1.65 -3.68 1.80
N PRO A 70 -2.05 -4.32 2.93
CA PRO A 70 -3.43 -4.77 3.16
C PRO A 70 -4.49 -3.67 3.19
N HIS A 71 -4.09 -2.47 3.63
CA HIS A 71 -4.99 -1.32 3.80
C HIS A 71 -4.90 -0.28 2.67
N MET A 72 -4.11 -0.53 1.62
CA MET A 72 -4.09 0.36 0.45
C MET A 72 -5.01 -0.21 -0.61
N GLU A 73 -5.78 0.68 -1.24
CA GLU A 73 -6.51 0.32 -2.45
C GLU A 73 -5.49 0.07 -3.56
N ARG A 74 -5.66 -1.07 -4.23
CA ARG A 74 -4.84 -1.37 -5.39
C ARG A 74 -5.28 -0.42 -6.51
N PRO A 75 -4.36 0.34 -7.13
CA PRO A 75 -4.74 1.13 -8.28
C PRO A 75 -5.28 0.18 -9.34
N ASP A 76 -6.45 0.49 -9.89
CA ASP A 76 -6.93 -0.19 -11.08
C ASP A 76 -5.80 -0.10 -12.10
N LYS A 77 -5.30 -1.26 -12.55
CA LYS A 77 -4.41 -1.33 -13.71
C LYS A 77 -5.24 -0.94 -14.93
N GLY A 78 -5.61 0.33 -15.02
CA GLY A 78 -6.04 0.95 -16.25
C GLY A 78 -4.92 0.69 -17.23
N GLU A 79 -5.25 -0.03 -18.30
CA GLU A 79 -4.37 -0.33 -19.41
C GLU A 79 -3.67 0.97 -19.80
N SER A 80 -2.40 1.12 -19.41
CA SER A 80 -1.64 2.32 -19.76
C SER A 80 -1.39 2.23 -21.25
N VAL A 81 -2.32 2.75 -22.04
CA VAL A 81 -2.10 2.96 -23.46
C VAL A 81 -0.95 3.96 -23.53
N ASN A 82 0.24 3.44 -23.80
CA ASN A 82 1.41 4.27 -23.97
C ASN A 82 1.12 5.16 -25.18
N ALA A 83 1.01 6.48 -24.97
CA ALA A 83 0.61 7.43 -26.01
C ALA A 83 1.50 7.31 -27.27
N THR A 84 2.74 6.88 -27.09
CA THR A 84 3.69 6.59 -28.17
C THR A 84 3.28 5.36 -29.00
N ASP A 85 2.81 4.29 -28.36
CA ASP A 85 2.33 3.07 -29.04
C ASP A 85 1.05 3.33 -29.83
N GLU A 86 0.16 4.16 -29.28
CA GLU A 86 -1.08 4.57 -29.96
C GLU A 86 -0.78 5.46 -31.17
N TYR A 87 0.11 6.45 -31.02
CA TYR A 87 0.58 7.29 -32.12
C TYR A 87 1.18 6.46 -33.25
N GLU A 88 2.05 5.50 -32.95
CA GLU A 88 2.66 4.62 -33.95
C GLU A 88 1.62 3.72 -34.62
N ARG A 89 0.61 3.23 -33.88
CA ARG A 89 -0.52 2.48 -34.45
C ARG A 89 -1.30 3.32 -35.46
N ILE A 90 -1.61 4.57 -35.13
CA ILE A 90 -2.34 5.50 -35.99
C ILE A 90 -1.52 5.78 -37.26
N LYS A 91 -0.25 6.14 -37.11
CA LYS A 91 0.66 6.43 -38.21
C LYS A 91 0.83 5.24 -39.16
N ARG A 92 0.86 4.01 -38.62
CA ARG A 92 0.95 2.78 -39.41
C ARG A 92 -0.31 2.51 -40.22
N ARG A 93 -1.50 2.90 -39.72
CA ARG A 93 -2.78 2.80 -40.44
C ARG A 93 -2.85 3.80 -41.59
N GLU A 94 -2.37 5.02 -41.41
CA GLU A 94 -2.37 6.05 -42.46
C GLU A 94 -1.49 5.67 -43.64
N ARG A 95 -0.25 5.21 -43.40
CA ARG A 95 0.63 4.73 -44.47
C ARG A 95 0.04 3.58 -45.28
N ARG A 96 -0.80 2.74 -44.67
CA ARG A 96 -1.50 1.64 -45.36
C ARG A 96 -2.66 2.14 -46.24
N ARG A 97 -3.32 3.22 -45.85
CA ARG A 97 -4.39 3.86 -46.64
C ARG A 97 -3.83 4.62 -47.83
N GLU A 98 -2.70 5.28 -47.64
CA GLU A 98 -2.02 6.04 -48.69
C GLU A 98 -1.50 5.13 -49.82
N ARG A 99 -0.99 3.94 -49.49
CA ARG A 99 -0.56 2.93 -50.49
C ARG A 99 -1.69 2.26 -51.28
N ARG A 100 -2.96 2.49 -50.92
CA ARG A 100 -4.13 1.91 -51.57
C ARG A 100 -4.85 2.90 -52.50
N LYS A 101 -4.42 4.16 -52.52
CA LYS A 101 -4.79 5.16 -53.54
C LYS A 101 -3.76 5.14 -54.65
#